data_AF-A0A812X152-F1
#
_entry.id   AF-A0A812X152-F1
#
_cell.length_a   1.000
_cell.length_b   1.000
_cell.length_c   1.000
_cell.angle_alpha   90.00
_cell.angle_beta   90.00
_cell.angle_gamma   90.00
#
_symmetry.space_group_name_H-M   'P 1'
#
loop_
_entity.id
_entity.type
_entity.pdbx_description
1 polymer ?
#
loop_
_entity_poly.entity_id
_entity_poly.type
_entity_poly.pdbx_seq_one_letter_code
_entity_poly.pdbx_strand_id
1 'polypeptide(L)'
;MDDLHELLSSGRRLLRFLDANHDGLLSVEECQHLKDDQWLFPSEDIFLQVLDPNDSEFVDADALWHLLSDRLQTDPSQGGEWLKGQLPSVKRLFTMRCSKSRLMDSPTSRSARGSPSPARSMLRSAWSPTSLEAAWEDFCQALQITDITEAFSKLCSHLTGEPPDCSQTSVILYERLLARLPSVSIPRLDRQRSSGGYPLQDARLGVVGAGPIGLRAAFELALLGAKVQVFDVRDGFYRMNILKLWDWASADLLDLGAKFLLPNFLTYIDHIGIRELQSLLLKLGLLAGVQYTWGASFKDVAPSPSNRFLQVTTQKASVDAAGHRTLGSDEIHNFAGLVACDGGNSRVAAQLGLQRVRADGLSTEPGWEFAVVANFENLKEPEDRMLEECPRGFSQEELSLVKRLIYLQGETHYFIMTVDLDVLMHHHVLRDTTLVGKELLSDKNVDMRKLEDFARKVVEDYSNKVRSLDGIFGPVEIPENFWTT
;
A
#
# COMPACT_ATOMS: atom_id res chain seq x y z
N MET A 1 -36.22 -17.38 -6.44
CA MET A 1 -36.57 -16.06 -7.01
C MET A 1 -36.20 -14.95 -6.03
N ASP A 2 -36.35 -15.16 -4.72
CA ASP A 2 -35.84 -14.24 -3.70
C ASP A 2 -34.31 -14.25 -3.54
N ASP A 3 -33.64 -15.40 -3.69
CA ASP A 3 -32.16 -15.47 -3.62
C ASP A 3 -31.45 -14.76 -4.78
N LEU A 4 -32.09 -14.69 -5.96
CA LEU A 4 -31.55 -13.97 -7.12
C LEU A 4 -31.69 -12.45 -6.96
N HIS A 5 -32.76 -12.00 -6.30
CA HIS A 5 -32.96 -10.59 -6.00
C HIS A 5 -32.00 -10.11 -4.90
N GLU A 6 -31.61 -11.00 -3.99
CA GLU A 6 -30.60 -10.75 -2.96
C GLU A 6 -29.18 -10.75 -3.54
N LEU A 7 -28.85 -11.67 -4.47
CA LEU A 7 -27.60 -11.67 -5.25
C LEU A 7 -27.45 -10.42 -6.14
N LEU A 8 -28.55 -9.97 -6.76
CA LEU A 8 -28.60 -8.72 -7.53
C LEU A 8 -28.53 -7.47 -6.63
N SER A 9 -29.00 -7.56 -5.38
CA SER A 9 -28.86 -6.47 -4.39
C SER A 9 -27.46 -6.40 -3.77
N SER A 10 -26.77 -7.55 -3.68
CA SER A 10 -25.37 -7.66 -3.24
C SER A 10 -24.36 -7.50 -4.40
N GLY A 11 -24.84 -7.50 -5.64
CA GLY A 11 -24.11 -7.22 -6.90
C GLY A 11 -23.47 -5.82 -7.02
N ARG A 12 -23.38 -5.06 -5.93
CA ARG A 12 -22.52 -3.87 -5.83
C ARG A 12 -21.03 -4.20 -5.77
N ARG A 13 -20.64 -5.47 -5.67
CA ARG A 13 -19.23 -5.88 -5.44
C ARG A 13 -18.52 -6.54 -6.61
N LEU A 14 -19.23 -6.90 -7.68
CA LEU A 14 -18.66 -7.68 -8.79
C LEU A 14 -17.74 -6.90 -9.75
N LEU A 15 -17.35 -5.65 -9.45
CA LEU A 15 -16.49 -4.83 -10.33
C LEU A 15 -15.40 -4.06 -9.59
N ARG A 16 -14.92 -4.54 -8.44
CA ARG A 16 -13.82 -3.91 -7.70
C ARG A 16 -12.43 -4.51 -7.93
N PHE A 17 -12.23 -5.36 -8.93
CA PHE A 17 -10.94 -6.05 -9.10
C PHE A 17 -10.24 -5.95 -10.46
N LEU A 18 -10.55 -4.97 -11.31
CA LEU A 18 -9.78 -4.78 -12.55
C LEU A 18 -9.30 -3.33 -12.79
N ASP A 19 -9.05 -2.59 -11.70
CA ASP A 19 -8.42 -1.25 -11.76
C ASP A 19 -6.90 -1.27 -11.47
N ALA A 20 -6.32 -2.43 -11.18
CA ALA A 20 -4.93 -2.49 -10.73
C ALA A 20 -3.88 -2.55 -11.86
N ASN A 21 -4.27 -2.67 -13.14
CA ASN A 21 -3.35 -2.66 -14.27
C ASN A 21 -3.85 -1.66 -15.31
N HIS A 22 -3.17 -0.52 -15.43
CA HIS A 22 -3.41 0.54 -16.43
C HIS A 22 -3.99 0.01 -17.75
N ASP A 23 -5.31 0.07 -17.95
CA ASP A 23 -5.97 -0.08 -19.27
C ASP A 23 -7.50 0.13 -19.32
N GLY A 24 -8.13 0.84 -18.37
CA GLY A 24 -9.46 1.45 -18.54
C GLY A 24 -10.72 0.55 -18.54
N LEU A 25 -11.80 1.11 -17.93
CA LEU A 25 -13.25 0.76 -17.97
C LEU A 25 -13.75 -0.28 -16.93
N LEU A 26 -14.93 -0.22 -16.28
CA LEU A 26 -16.09 0.69 -16.06
C LEU A 26 -16.81 0.23 -14.76
N SER A 27 -17.69 1.05 -14.18
CA SER A 27 -18.51 0.76 -12.98
C SER A 27 -19.82 -0.01 -13.27
N VAL A 28 -20.48 -0.53 -12.22
CA VAL A 28 -21.76 -1.29 -12.28
C VAL A 28 -22.90 -0.51 -12.96
N GLU A 29 -22.96 0.81 -12.78
CA GLU A 29 -23.96 1.68 -13.45
C GLU A 29 -23.69 1.83 -14.96
N GLU A 30 -22.44 1.68 -15.40
CA GLU A 30 -22.07 1.77 -16.81
C GLU A 30 -22.32 0.45 -17.56
N CYS A 31 -22.31 -0.69 -16.87
CA CYS A 31 -22.76 -1.98 -17.41
C CYS A 31 -24.29 -2.07 -17.58
N GLN A 32 -25.07 -1.32 -16.80
CA GLN A 32 -26.53 -1.27 -16.90
C GLN A 32 -27.04 -0.42 -18.09
N HIS A 33 -26.22 0.48 -18.62
CA HIS A 33 -26.56 1.33 -19.78
C HIS A 33 -26.13 0.74 -21.14
N LEU A 34 -25.56 -0.46 -21.18
CA LEU A 34 -25.44 -1.25 -22.41
C LEU A 34 -26.86 -1.58 -22.85
N LYS A 35 -27.36 -0.84 -23.85
CA LYS A 35 -28.72 -0.94 -24.44
C LYS A 35 -29.31 -2.33 -24.27
N ASP A 36 -30.53 -2.39 -23.73
CA ASP A 36 -31.33 -3.51 -23.20
C ASP A 36 -31.26 -4.92 -23.86
N ASP A 37 -30.49 -5.14 -24.92
CA ASP A 37 -30.33 -6.41 -25.63
C ASP A 37 -28.87 -6.90 -25.79
N GLN A 38 -27.87 -6.30 -25.13
CA GLN A 38 -26.46 -6.73 -25.23
C GLN A 38 -25.83 -7.11 -23.89
N TRP A 39 -26.28 -8.22 -23.31
CA TRP A 39 -25.42 -8.95 -22.38
C TRP A 39 -24.16 -9.47 -23.11
N LEU A 40 -23.00 -9.32 -22.48
CA LEU A 40 -21.75 -9.94 -22.96
C LEU A 40 -21.90 -11.48 -23.04
N PHE A 41 -22.74 -12.03 -22.14
CA PHE A 41 -23.04 -13.46 -21.98
C PHE A 41 -24.47 -13.76 -22.45
N PRO A 42 -24.69 -14.73 -23.38
CA PRO A 42 -26.01 -15.02 -23.93
C PRO A 42 -27.04 -15.54 -22.91
N SER A 43 -26.58 -16.01 -21.75
CA SER A 43 -27.40 -16.43 -20.62
C SER A 43 -26.57 -16.40 -19.32
N GLU A 44 -27.24 -16.46 -18.18
CA GLU A 44 -26.63 -16.55 -16.85
C GLU A 44 -25.78 -17.81 -16.69
N ASP A 45 -26.24 -18.95 -17.23
CA ASP A 45 -25.48 -20.21 -17.22
C ASP A 45 -24.11 -20.10 -17.92
N ILE A 46 -24.01 -19.23 -18.94
CA ILE A 46 -22.77 -18.99 -19.68
C ILE A 46 -21.83 -18.05 -18.90
N PHE A 47 -22.39 -17.10 -18.15
CA PHE A 47 -21.63 -16.25 -17.26
C PHE A 47 -20.97 -17.07 -16.13
N LEU A 48 -21.71 -18.00 -15.53
CA LEU A 48 -21.18 -18.88 -14.48
C LEU A 48 -20.05 -19.80 -14.97
N GLN A 49 -20.04 -20.16 -16.26
CA GLN A 49 -19.00 -21.01 -16.86
C GLN A 49 -17.66 -20.29 -17.07
N VAL A 50 -17.64 -18.95 -17.04
CA VAL A 50 -16.40 -18.18 -17.18
C VAL A 50 -15.87 -17.69 -15.83
N LEU A 51 -16.53 -18.00 -14.72
CA LEU A 51 -16.00 -17.73 -13.39
C LEU A 51 -14.82 -18.66 -13.10
N ASP A 52 -13.84 -18.17 -12.34
CA ASP A 52 -12.72 -19.00 -11.91
C ASP A 52 -13.26 -20.12 -11.00
N PRO A 53 -12.95 -21.40 -11.30
CA PRO A 53 -13.48 -22.53 -10.55
C PRO A 53 -12.98 -22.61 -9.12
N ASN A 54 -11.93 -21.86 -8.76
CA ASN A 54 -11.39 -21.80 -7.41
C ASN A 54 -11.76 -20.49 -6.69
N ASP A 55 -12.34 -19.52 -7.41
CA ASP A 55 -12.74 -18.24 -6.85
C ASP A 55 -13.88 -17.60 -7.66
N SER A 56 -15.11 -17.76 -7.16
CA SER A 56 -16.32 -17.27 -7.83
C SER A 56 -16.41 -15.74 -7.94
N GLU A 57 -15.48 -15.00 -7.32
CA GLU A 57 -15.38 -13.55 -7.45
C GLU A 57 -14.56 -13.11 -8.69
N PHE A 58 -13.91 -14.05 -9.39
CA PHE A 58 -13.04 -13.80 -10.54
C PHE A 58 -13.55 -14.46 -11.82
N VAL A 59 -13.12 -13.94 -12.97
CA VAL A 59 -13.41 -14.50 -14.30
C VAL A 59 -12.15 -15.11 -14.87
N ASP A 60 -12.21 -16.39 -15.25
CA ASP A 60 -11.14 -17.10 -15.94
C ASP A 60 -10.94 -16.50 -17.35
N ALA A 61 -9.75 -15.94 -17.58
CA ALA A 61 -9.42 -15.27 -18.83
C ALA A 61 -9.32 -16.21 -20.04
N ASP A 62 -9.02 -17.49 -19.83
CA ASP A 62 -9.00 -18.50 -20.89
C ASP A 62 -10.42 -18.98 -21.21
N ALA A 63 -11.28 -19.18 -20.21
CA ALA A 63 -12.70 -19.50 -20.40
C ALA A 63 -13.44 -18.36 -21.12
N LEU A 64 -13.21 -17.12 -20.70
CA LEU A 64 -13.74 -15.92 -21.38
C LEU A 64 -13.22 -15.83 -22.83
N TRP A 65 -11.94 -16.12 -23.06
CA TRP A 65 -11.37 -16.13 -24.41
C TRP A 65 -12.00 -17.19 -25.31
N HIS A 66 -12.21 -18.41 -24.81
CA HIS A 66 -12.86 -19.49 -25.54
C HIS A 66 -14.30 -19.13 -25.91
N LEU A 67 -15.05 -18.55 -24.98
CA LEU A 67 -16.40 -18.07 -25.22
C LEU A 67 -16.46 -17.02 -26.35
N LEU A 68 -15.56 -16.03 -26.27
CA LEU A 68 -15.47 -14.95 -27.24
C LEU A 68 -15.01 -15.46 -28.62
N SER A 69 -14.08 -16.40 -28.65
CA SER A 69 -13.55 -17.01 -29.87
C SER A 69 -14.62 -17.86 -30.58
N ASP A 70 -15.36 -18.70 -29.86
CA ASP A 70 -16.42 -19.54 -30.45
C ASP A 70 -17.55 -18.70 -31.05
N ARG A 71 -17.92 -17.59 -30.40
CA ARG A 71 -18.94 -16.64 -30.89
C ARG A 71 -18.50 -15.89 -32.16
N LEU A 72 -17.21 -15.62 -32.30
CA LEU A 72 -16.63 -14.92 -33.46
C LEU A 72 -16.29 -15.86 -34.63
N GLN A 73 -16.08 -17.14 -34.36
CA GLN A 73 -15.86 -18.17 -35.39
C GLN A 73 -17.16 -18.68 -36.01
N THR A 74 -18.28 -18.62 -35.29
CA THR A 74 -19.59 -19.12 -35.74
C THR A 74 -20.29 -18.19 -36.75
N ASP A 75 -20.03 -16.88 -36.72
CA ASP A 75 -20.45 -15.94 -37.78
C ASP A 75 -19.45 -14.77 -37.95
N PRO A 76 -18.44 -14.90 -38.84
CA PRO A 76 -17.38 -13.90 -39.01
C PRO A 76 -17.88 -12.54 -39.51
N SER A 77 -19.03 -12.53 -40.20
CA SER A 77 -19.60 -11.32 -40.81
C SER A 77 -20.30 -10.43 -39.78
N GLN A 78 -21.04 -11.05 -38.85
CA GLN A 78 -21.61 -10.37 -37.68
C GLN A 78 -20.59 -10.13 -36.58
N GLY A 79 -19.58 -11.01 -36.45
CA GLY A 79 -18.56 -10.90 -35.41
C GLY A 79 -17.78 -9.59 -35.45
N GLY A 80 -17.46 -9.09 -36.64
CA GLY A 80 -16.80 -7.79 -36.81
C GLY A 80 -17.67 -6.59 -36.44
N GLU A 81 -18.99 -6.64 -36.69
CA GLU A 81 -19.93 -5.60 -36.26
C GLU A 81 -20.24 -5.69 -34.76
N TRP A 82 -20.42 -6.90 -34.25
CA TRP A 82 -20.59 -7.16 -32.82
C TRP A 82 -19.40 -6.59 -32.05
N LEU A 83 -18.17 -6.94 -32.46
CA LEU A 83 -16.95 -6.45 -31.83
C LEU A 83 -16.88 -4.92 -31.87
N LYS A 84 -17.36 -4.24 -32.93
CA LYS A 84 -17.40 -2.75 -32.98
C LYS A 84 -18.29 -2.14 -31.89
N GLY A 85 -19.39 -2.81 -31.52
CA GLY A 85 -20.29 -2.39 -30.44
C GLY A 85 -19.81 -2.73 -29.02
N GLN A 86 -18.79 -3.59 -28.88
CA GLN A 86 -18.30 -4.05 -27.58
C GLN A 86 -17.33 -3.09 -26.88
N LEU A 87 -17.08 -3.35 -25.60
CA LEU A 87 -16.15 -2.59 -24.77
C LEU A 87 -14.69 -2.69 -25.28
N PRO A 88 -13.90 -1.59 -25.22
CA PRO A 88 -12.48 -1.55 -25.58
C PRO A 88 -11.60 -2.66 -24.97
N SER A 89 -11.85 -3.08 -23.73
CA SER A 89 -11.07 -4.11 -23.03
C SER A 89 -11.30 -5.50 -23.65
N VAL A 90 -12.53 -5.79 -24.09
CA VAL A 90 -12.90 -7.01 -24.83
C VAL A 90 -12.29 -7.00 -26.24
N LYS A 91 -12.33 -5.86 -26.94
CA LYS A 91 -11.65 -5.65 -28.23
C LYS A 91 -10.13 -5.89 -28.13
N ARG A 92 -9.52 -5.48 -27.01
CA ARG A 92 -8.08 -5.59 -26.77
C ARG A 92 -7.64 -7.02 -26.43
N LEU A 93 -8.37 -7.72 -25.55
CA LEU A 93 -8.15 -9.15 -25.27
C LEU A 93 -8.20 -9.98 -26.58
N PHE A 94 -9.18 -9.68 -27.44
CA PHE A 94 -9.31 -10.32 -28.74
C PHE A 94 -8.14 -10.05 -29.69
N THR A 95 -7.72 -8.80 -29.79
CA THR A 95 -6.57 -8.42 -30.62
C THR A 95 -5.27 -9.08 -30.13
N MET A 96 -5.04 -9.11 -28.82
CA MET A 96 -3.87 -9.75 -28.21
C MET A 96 -3.82 -11.26 -28.51
N ARG A 97 -4.90 -11.99 -28.27
CA ARG A 97 -4.90 -13.45 -28.43
C ARG A 97 -4.90 -13.89 -29.90
N CYS A 98 -5.55 -13.14 -30.81
CA CYS A 98 -5.41 -13.36 -32.26
C CYS A 98 -3.99 -13.10 -32.77
N SER A 99 -3.26 -12.14 -32.20
CA SER A 99 -1.86 -11.89 -32.55
C SER A 99 -0.93 -13.02 -32.07
N LYS A 100 -1.27 -13.67 -30.95
CA LYS A 100 -0.55 -14.83 -30.38
C LYS A 100 -0.79 -16.12 -31.16
N SER A 101 -2.00 -16.34 -31.71
CA SER A 101 -2.30 -17.52 -32.57
C SER A 101 -1.55 -17.44 -33.92
N ARG A 102 -1.41 -16.26 -34.52
CA ARG A 102 -0.64 -16.08 -35.78
C ARG A 102 0.86 -16.39 -35.63
N LEU A 103 1.40 -16.28 -34.43
CA LEU A 103 2.80 -16.67 -34.10
C LEU A 103 2.97 -18.20 -33.97
N MET A 104 1.88 -18.95 -33.76
CA MET A 104 1.88 -20.41 -33.55
C MET A 104 1.59 -21.20 -34.84
N ASP A 105 1.04 -20.56 -35.89
CA ASP A 105 0.66 -21.21 -37.16
C ASP A 105 1.81 -21.31 -38.20
N SER A 106 3.07 -21.07 -37.80
CA SER A 106 4.23 -21.35 -38.68
C SER A 106 4.49 -22.88 -38.77
N PRO A 107 4.59 -23.47 -39.97
CA PRO A 107 4.52 -24.92 -40.12
C PRO A 107 5.88 -25.59 -39.87
N THR A 108 6.00 -26.34 -38.77
CA THR A 108 7.00 -27.44 -38.68
C THR A 108 6.42 -28.69 -38.02
N SER A 109 6.07 -29.64 -38.89
CA SER A 109 6.04 -31.11 -38.74
C SER A 109 5.62 -31.78 -37.41
N ARG A 110 4.49 -32.47 -37.49
CA ARG A 110 4.02 -33.56 -36.60
C ARG A 110 5.02 -34.73 -36.48
N SER A 111 5.19 -35.24 -35.25
CA SER A 111 5.54 -36.65 -34.99
C SER A 111 5.09 -37.05 -33.57
N ALA A 112 4.56 -38.25 -33.44
CA ALA A 112 3.84 -38.78 -32.27
C ALA A 112 4.74 -39.48 -31.23
N ARG A 113 4.23 -39.52 -29.99
CA ARG A 113 4.53 -40.37 -28.81
C ARG A 113 5.78 -41.27 -28.84
N GLY A 114 6.67 -41.05 -27.87
CA GLY A 114 7.64 -42.01 -27.35
C GLY A 114 8.10 -41.61 -25.93
N SER A 115 8.16 -42.59 -25.03
CA SER A 115 8.54 -42.53 -23.61
C SER A 115 9.94 -41.92 -23.37
N PRO A 116 10.29 -41.51 -22.13
CA PRO A 116 11.45 -40.66 -21.89
C PRO A 116 12.76 -41.46 -21.96
N SER A 117 13.76 -40.92 -22.66
CA SER A 117 15.16 -41.36 -22.57
C SER A 117 16.09 -40.18 -22.34
N PRO A 118 17.12 -40.34 -21.49
CA PRO A 118 17.85 -39.26 -20.86
C PRO A 118 19.03 -38.83 -21.73
N ALA A 119 18.81 -37.93 -22.68
CA ALA A 119 19.90 -37.30 -23.42
C ALA A 119 19.43 -36.03 -24.12
N ARG A 120 19.24 -34.95 -23.35
CA ARG A 120 19.29 -33.56 -23.84
C ARG A 120 19.50 -32.60 -22.67
N SER A 121 20.52 -32.92 -21.87
CA SER A 121 21.27 -31.92 -21.12
C SER A 121 22.23 -31.28 -22.11
N MET A 122 21.82 -30.18 -22.74
CA MET A 122 22.68 -29.06 -23.13
C MET A 122 21.82 -28.01 -23.85
N LEU A 123 21.95 -26.76 -23.38
CA LEU A 123 21.31 -25.52 -23.84
C LEU A 123 19.88 -25.25 -23.33
N ARG A 124 19.70 -25.28 -22.00
CA ARG A 124 19.13 -24.10 -21.34
C ARG A 124 20.32 -23.33 -20.77
N SER A 125 20.67 -22.19 -21.36
CA SER A 125 21.49 -21.22 -20.63
C SER A 125 20.69 -20.88 -19.38
N ALA A 126 21.25 -21.20 -18.22
CA ALA A 126 20.77 -20.66 -16.96
C ALA A 126 20.80 -19.13 -17.10
N TRP A 127 19.62 -18.51 -17.19
CA TRP A 127 19.51 -17.08 -17.01
C TRP A 127 19.91 -16.83 -15.54
N SER A 128 21.16 -16.43 -15.33
CA SER A 128 21.55 -15.78 -14.09
C SER A 128 21.10 -14.32 -14.23
N PRO A 129 20.39 -13.75 -13.24
CA PRO A 129 20.15 -12.32 -13.23
C PRO A 129 21.49 -11.61 -13.36
N THR A 130 21.56 -10.60 -14.20
CA THR A 130 22.70 -9.68 -14.20
C THR A 130 22.81 -9.05 -12.80
N SER A 131 24.02 -8.63 -12.39
CA SER A 131 24.21 -8.06 -11.03
C SER A 131 23.33 -6.84 -10.75
N LEU A 132 22.89 -6.14 -11.80
CA LEU A 132 22.02 -4.97 -11.68
C LEU A 132 20.57 -5.36 -11.35
N GLU A 133 20.03 -6.40 -11.98
CA GLU A 133 18.69 -6.94 -11.78
C GLU A 133 18.55 -7.48 -10.37
N ALA A 134 19.56 -8.22 -9.90
CA ALA A 134 19.60 -8.69 -8.51
C ALA A 134 19.62 -7.51 -7.52
N ALA A 135 20.45 -6.49 -7.77
CA ALA A 135 20.49 -5.31 -6.90
C ALA A 135 19.18 -4.50 -6.92
N TRP A 136 18.48 -4.47 -8.06
CA TRP A 136 17.16 -3.87 -8.16
C TRP A 136 16.10 -4.67 -7.40
N GLU A 137 16.13 -6.00 -7.50
CA GLU A 137 15.24 -6.88 -6.77
C GLU A 137 15.45 -6.76 -5.26
N ASP A 138 16.70 -6.77 -4.77
CA ASP A 138 17.04 -6.53 -3.37
C ASP A 138 16.47 -5.19 -2.87
N PHE A 139 16.59 -4.13 -3.68
CA PHE A 139 16.04 -2.82 -3.37
C PHE A 139 14.51 -2.82 -3.31
N CYS A 140 13.85 -3.55 -4.21
CA CYS A 140 12.40 -3.73 -4.21
C CYS A 140 11.92 -4.55 -3.01
N GLN A 141 12.68 -5.56 -2.57
CA GLN A 141 12.29 -6.44 -1.45
C GLN A 141 12.54 -5.81 -0.07
N ALA A 142 13.51 -4.90 0.06
CA ALA A 142 13.84 -4.29 1.35
C ALA A 142 12.67 -3.47 1.95
N LEU A 143 12.42 -3.63 3.26
CA LEU A 143 11.32 -2.93 3.96
C LEU A 143 11.80 -1.98 5.07
N GLN A 144 13.02 -2.19 5.59
CA GLN A 144 13.60 -1.35 6.63
C GLN A 144 14.59 -0.34 6.07
N ILE A 145 14.73 0.80 6.76
CA ILE A 145 15.58 1.92 6.31
C ILE A 145 17.01 1.47 6.03
N THR A 146 17.59 0.65 6.92
CA THR A 146 18.96 0.12 6.79
C THR A 146 19.12 -0.66 5.50
N ASP A 147 18.21 -1.61 5.27
CA ASP A 147 18.28 -2.56 4.17
C ASP A 147 18.00 -1.85 2.83
N ILE A 148 17.04 -0.93 2.82
CA ILE A 148 16.72 -0.09 1.66
C ILE A 148 17.93 0.77 1.28
N THR A 149 18.59 1.39 2.27
CA THR A 149 19.75 2.26 2.02
C THR A 149 20.96 1.46 1.53
N GLU A 150 21.19 0.27 2.09
CA GLU A 150 22.24 -0.65 1.65
C GLU A 150 22.00 -1.14 0.21
N ALA A 151 20.79 -1.64 -0.06
CA ALA A 151 20.39 -2.09 -1.40
C ALA A 151 20.47 -0.95 -2.43
N PHE A 152 20.03 0.26 -2.06
CA PHE A 152 20.16 1.44 -2.90
C PHE A 152 21.62 1.80 -3.19
N SER A 153 22.50 1.68 -2.20
CA SER A 153 23.95 1.93 -2.36
C SER A 153 24.58 0.91 -3.32
N LYS A 154 24.21 -0.38 -3.20
CA LYS A 154 24.62 -1.44 -4.14
C LYS A 154 24.13 -1.13 -5.55
N LEU A 155 22.84 -0.77 -5.70
CA LEU A 155 22.24 -0.37 -6.98
C LEU A 155 23.00 0.80 -7.62
N CYS A 156 23.31 1.85 -6.85
CA CYS A 156 24.10 2.99 -7.32
C CYS A 156 25.48 2.56 -7.81
N SER A 157 26.20 1.73 -7.04
CA SER A 157 27.55 1.27 -7.42
C SER A 157 27.57 0.57 -8.79
N HIS A 158 26.53 -0.21 -9.11
CA HIS A 158 26.38 -0.85 -10.42
C HIS A 158 26.08 0.15 -11.54
N LEU A 159 25.41 1.26 -11.25
CA LEU A 159 25.01 2.28 -12.23
C LEU A 159 26.10 3.32 -12.52
N THR A 160 26.86 3.74 -11.50
CA THR A 160 27.82 4.85 -11.58
C THR A 160 29.28 4.44 -11.54
N GLY A 161 29.61 3.22 -11.10
CA GLY A 161 30.99 2.75 -10.95
C GLY A 161 31.78 3.43 -9.81
N GLU A 162 31.18 4.40 -9.11
CA GLU A 162 31.71 5.14 -7.97
C GLU A 162 30.65 5.20 -6.86
N PRO A 163 31.04 5.26 -5.57
CA PRO A 163 30.10 5.46 -4.48
C PRO A 163 29.29 6.75 -4.71
N PRO A 164 27.99 6.77 -4.38
CA PRO A 164 27.13 7.92 -4.66
C PRO A 164 27.62 9.15 -3.90
N ASP A 165 28.32 10.05 -4.58
CA ASP A 165 28.51 11.40 -4.05
C ASP A 165 27.13 12.08 -4.08
N CYS A 166 26.60 12.39 -2.90
CA CYS A 166 25.25 12.92 -2.68
C CYS A 166 25.01 14.29 -3.35
N SER A 167 25.99 14.81 -4.09
CA SER A 167 25.98 16.08 -4.80
C SER A 167 25.43 15.99 -6.24
N GLN A 168 25.38 14.80 -6.85
CA GLN A 168 24.80 14.61 -8.18
C GLN A 168 23.30 14.33 -8.06
N THR A 169 22.48 15.29 -8.50
CA THR A 169 21.01 15.22 -8.57
C THR A 169 20.54 13.92 -9.24
N SER A 170 19.99 13.06 -8.41
CA SER A 170 19.24 11.82 -8.62
C SER A 170 18.19 11.72 -9.70
N VAL A 171 17.70 12.82 -10.30
CA VAL A 171 16.94 12.73 -11.55
C VAL A 171 17.74 11.93 -12.60
N ILE A 172 19.08 12.01 -12.53
CA ILE A 172 20.03 11.24 -13.33
C ILE A 172 20.04 9.73 -12.97
N LEU A 173 19.73 9.33 -11.73
CA LEU A 173 19.82 7.92 -11.29
C LEU A 173 18.69 7.06 -11.86
N TYR A 174 17.44 7.50 -11.74
CA TYR A 174 16.32 6.79 -12.36
C TYR A 174 16.47 6.72 -13.89
N GLU A 175 16.94 7.79 -14.53
CA GLU A 175 17.22 7.78 -15.98
C GLU A 175 18.30 6.77 -16.37
N ARG A 176 19.41 6.72 -15.62
CA ARG A 176 20.48 5.73 -15.82
C ARG A 176 19.98 4.30 -15.58
N LEU A 177 19.16 4.11 -14.55
CA LEU A 177 18.55 2.82 -14.24
C LEU A 177 17.64 2.36 -15.39
N LEU A 178 16.70 3.20 -15.82
CA LEU A 178 15.77 2.89 -16.90
C LEU A 178 16.49 2.62 -18.22
N ALA A 179 17.57 3.37 -18.52
CA ALA A 179 18.36 3.16 -19.73
C ALA A 179 19.05 1.78 -19.78
N ARG A 180 19.38 1.22 -18.62
CA ARG A 180 20.05 -0.09 -18.50
C ARG A 180 19.10 -1.23 -18.20
N LEU A 181 17.98 -0.94 -17.55
CA LEU A 181 16.96 -1.90 -17.17
C LEU A 181 15.56 -1.32 -17.48
N PRO A 182 15.11 -1.36 -18.76
CA PRO A 182 13.85 -0.75 -19.17
C PRO A 182 12.59 -1.32 -18.47
N SER A 183 12.70 -2.51 -17.87
CA SER A 183 11.63 -3.13 -17.09
C SER A 183 11.30 -2.41 -15.78
N VAL A 184 12.12 -1.44 -15.33
CA VAL A 184 11.88 -0.66 -14.10
C VAL A 184 10.92 0.53 -14.29
N SER A 185 10.27 0.65 -15.44
CA SER A 185 9.41 1.79 -15.78
C SER A 185 8.38 2.10 -14.70
N ILE A 186 8.49 3.29 -14.12
CA ILE A 186 7.57 3.86 -13.14
C ILE A 186 6.78 4.97 -13.84
N PRO A 187 5.46 4.80 -14.05
CA PRO A 187 4.65 5.70 -14.87
C PRO A 187 4.77 7.18 -14.49
N ARG A 188 4.72 7.49 -13.17
CA ARG A 188 4.87 8.86 -12.66
C ARG A 188 6.22 9.49 -13.02
N LEU A 189 7.32 8.75 -12.86
CA LEU A 189 8.67 9.25 -13.17
C LEU A 189 8.87 9.43 -14.68
N ASP A 190 8.32 8.53 -15.48
CA ASP A 190 8.41 8.62 -16.95
C ASP A 190 7.67 9.83 -17.51
N ARG A 191 6.49 10.15 -16.95
CA ARG A 191 5.75 11.38 -17.30
C ARG A 191 6.48 12.64 -16.85
N GLN A 192 7.07 12.63 -15.65
CA GLN A 192 7.84 13.79 -15.18
C GLN A 192 9.05 14.09 -16.09
N ARG A 193 9.72 13.06 -16.61
CA ARG A 193 10.80 13.26 -17.58
C ARG A 193 10.35 13.96 -18.86
N SER A 194 9.07 13.81 -19.20
CA SER A 194 8.46 14.38 -20.40
C SER A 194 7.83 15.76 -20.15
N SER A 195 7.79 16.25 -18.90
CA SER A 195 6.96 17.41 -18.51
C SER A 195 7.58 18.78 -18.80
N GLY A 196 8.70 18.86 -19.52
CA GLY A 196 9.20 20.11 -20.12
C GLY A 196 9.67 21.21 -19.16
N GLY A 197 9.70 20.98 -17.83
CA GLY A 197 10.23 21.96 -16.88
C GLY A 197 10.26 21.51 -15.42
N TYR A 198 11.21 22.07 -14.68
CA TYR A 198 11.45 21.85 -13.25
C TYR A 198 11.26 23.19 -12.50
N PRO A 199 10.03 23.53 -12.09
CA PRO A 199 9.72 24.88 -11.59
C PRO A 199 10.43 25.25 -10.29
N LEU A 200 10.92 24.26 -9.52
CA LEU A 200 11.67 24.47 -8.28
C LEU A 200 13.16 24.16 -8.45
N GLN A 201 13.68 24.21 -9.69
CA GLN A 201 15.11 24.05 -9.95
C GLN A 201 15.93 24.98 -9.05
N ASP A 202 16.98 24.43 -8.44
CA ASP A 202 17.89 25.09 -7.48
C ASP A 202 17.30 25.48 -6.10
N ALA A 203 16.00 25.32 -5.87
CA ALA A 203 15.43 25.53 -4.55
C ALA A 203 15.87 24.42 -3.58
N ARG A 204 16.49 24.78 -2.45
CA ARG A 204 16.82 23.83 -1.38
C ARG A 204 15.71 23.82 -0.34
N LEU A 205 15.00 22.72 -0.17
CA LEU A 205 13.83 22.61 0.71
C LEU A 205 14.07 21.59 1.82
N GLY A 206 13.61 21.92 3.02
CA GLY A 206 13.60 21.01 4.16
C GLY A 206 12.22 20.38 4.35
N VAL A 207 12.17 19.12 4.74
CA VAL A 207 10.95 18.44 5.20
C VAL A 207 11.21 17.85 6.58
N VAL A 208 10.37 18.17 7.55
CA VAL A 208 10.49 17.63 8.92
C VAL A 208 9.46 16.54 9.12
N GLY A 209 9.91 15.30 9.31
CA GLY A 209 9.10 14.10 9.47
C GLY A 209 9.11 13.23 8.21
N ALA A 210 9.48 11.96 8.37
CA ALA A 210 9.49 10.91 7.36
C ALA A 210 8.33 9.92 7.56
N GLY A 211 7.18 10.40 8.02
CA GLY A 211 5.92 9.67 7.89
C GLY A 211 5.46 9.60 6.43
N PRO A 212 4.40 8.84 6.11
CA PRO A 212 3.88 8.74 4.74
C PRO A 212 3.70 10.09 4.04
N ILE A 213 3.09 11.05 4.73
CA ILE A 213 2.85 12.39 4.18
C ILE A 213 4.15 13.14 3.87
N GLY A 214 5.13 13.09 4.78
CA GLY A 214 6.41 13.78 4.58
C GLY A 214 7.24 13.18 3.46
N LEU A 215 7.29 11.85 3.37
CA LEU A 215 7.95 11.15 2.27
C LEU A 215 7.27 11.43 0.92
N ARG A 216 5.94 11.41 0.87
CA ARG A 216 5.15 11.74 -0.33
C ARG A 216 5.39 13.18 -0.78
N ALA A 217 5.40 14.13 0.15
CA ALA A 217 5.67 15.54 -0.12
C ALA A 217 7.10 15.75 -0.62
N ALA A 218 8.09 15.12 0.02
CA ALA A 218 9.49 15.20 -0.39
C ALA A 218 9.69 14.68 -1.81
N PHE A 219 9.03 13.57 -2.16
CA PHE A 219 9.05 13.03 -3.51
C PHE A 219 8.48 14.01 -4.55
N GLU A 220 7.30 14.60 -4.36
CA GLU A 220 6.79 15.59 -5.33
C GLU A 220 7.69 16.82 -5.45
N LEU A 221 8.22 17.33 -4.33
CA LEU A 221 9.15 18.47 -4.38
C LEU A 221 10.40 18.14 -5.19
N ALA A 222 10.91 16.91 -5.07
CA ALA A 222 12.03 16.44 -5.89
C ALA A 222 11.64 16.32 -7.37
N LEU A 223 10.43 15.82 -7.69
CA LEU A 223 9.93 15.81 -9.08
C LEU A 223 9.85 17.22 -9.67
N LEU A 224 9.46 18.21 -8.88
CA LEU A 224 9.45 19.62 -9.29
C LEU A 224 10.87 20.23 -9.45
N GLY A 225 11.92 19.47 -9.14
CA GLY A 225 13.33 19.85 -9.31
C GLY A 225 14.01 20.43 -8.08
N ALA A 226 13.35 20.43 -6.92
CA ALA A 226 13.95 20.94 -5.68
C ALA A 226 15.03 19.97 -5.14
N LYS A 227 16.04 20.54 -4.47
CA LYS A 227 16.99 19.79 -3.64
C LYS A 227 16.38 19.59 -2.26
N VAL A 228 15.84 18.41 -2.00
CA VAL A 228 15.06 18.13 -0.79
C VAL A 228 15.89 17.38 0.24
N GLN A 229 15.87 17.85 1.49
CA GLN A 229 16.41 17.17 2.66
C GLN A 229 15.29 16.87 3.65
N VAL A 230 15.11 15.59 3.98
CA VAL A 230 14.16 15.12 4.99
C VAL A 230 14.89 14.85 6.30
N PHE A 231 14.27 15.21 7.41
CA PHE A 231 14.75 14.92 8.77
C PHE A 231 13.71 14.12 9.53
N ASP A 232 14.10 13.02 10.18
CA ASP A 232 13.24 12.33 11.15
C ASP A 232 14.04 11.96 12.40
N VAL A 233 13.37 12.09 13.55
CA VAL A 233 13.94 11.73 14.86
C VAL A 233 14.14 10.22 15.00
N ARG A 234 13.40 9.42 14.24
CA ARG A 234 13.51 7.97 14.18
C ARG A 234 14.56 7.58 13.14
N ASP A 235 15.08 6.38 13.30
CA ASP A 235 16.05 5.71 12.42
C ASP A 235 15.51 4.41 11.82
N GLY A 236 14.24 4.09 12.10
CA GLY A 236 13.55 2.91 11.60
C GLY A 236 12.07 3.18 11.42
N PHE A 237 11.42 2.29 10.67
CA PHE A 237 9.97 2.27 10.53
C PHE A 237 9.37 1.27 11.53
N TYR A 238 8.77 1.81 12.60
CA TYR A 238 8.33 1.03 13.76
C TYR A 238 6.81 0.94 13.95
N ARG A 239 6.00 1.54 13.06
CA ARG A 239 4.54 1.58 13.23
C ARG A 239 3.87 0.43 12.50
N MET A 240 3.39 -0.57 13.24
CA MET A 240 2.76 -1.76 12.65
C MET A 240 1.34 -1.49 12.11
N ASN A 241 0.68 -0.45 12.61
CA ASN A 241 -0.72 -0.18 12.27
C ASN A 241 -0.94 -0.06 10.76
N ILE A 242 -2.15 -0.41 10.35
CA ILE A 242 -2.61 -0.41 8.96
C ILE A 242 -3.46 0.84 8.67
N LEU A 243 -3.30 1.42 7.49
CA LEU A 243 -4.08 2.54 6.99
C LEU A 243 -5.07 2.11 5.92
N LYS A 244 -6.32 2.57 6.03
CA LYS A 244 -7.27 2.49 4.92
C LYS A 244 -6.84 3.42 3.79
N LEU A 245 -6.93 2.93 2.56
CA LEU A 245 -6.74 3.68 1.34
C LEU A 245 -8.09 4.02 0.72
N TRP A 246 -8.22 5.24 0.23
CA TRP A 246 -9.33 5.58 -0.67
C TRP A 246 -8.93 5.18 -2.08
N ASP A 247 -9.93 4.97 -2.95
CA ASP A 247 -9.72 4.50 -4.32
C ASP A 247 -8.68 5.37 -5.09
N TRP A 248 -8.77 6.70 -4.97
CA TRP A 248 -7.81 7.61 -5.60
C TRP A 248 -6.39 7.49 -5.03
N ALA A 249 -6.24 7.15 -3.75
CA ALA A 249 -4.94 6.98 -3.12
C ALA A 249 -4.31 5.66 -3.58
N SER A 250 -5.10 4.59 -3.69
CA SER A 250 -4.66 3.33 -4.30
C SER A 250 -4.21 3.54 -5.74
N ALA A 251 -4.96 4.31 -6.53
CA ALA A 251 -4.60 4.67 -7.89
C ALA A 251 -3.29 5.50 -7.97
N ASP A 252 -3.07 6.47 -7.06
CA ASP A 252 -1.82 7.23 -6.98
C ASP A 252 -0.63 6.29 -6.68
N LEU A 253 -0.77 5.36 -5.73
CA LEU A 253 0.30 4.40 -5.42
C LEU A 253 0.60 3.45 -6.57
N LEU A 254 -0.41 2.99 -7.31
CA LEU A 254 -0.23 2.22 -8.54
C LEU A 254 0.55 2.99 -9.60
N ASP A 255 0.20 4.26 -9.81
CA ASP A 255 0.86 5.16 -10.76
C ASP A 255 2.32 5.48 -10.35
N LEU A 256 2.61 5.38 -9.05
CA LEU A 256 3.95 5.44 -8.46
C LEU A 256 4.72 4.11 -8.56
N GLY A 257 4.17 3.09 -9.21
CA GLY A 257 4.86 1.80 -9.42
C GLY A 257 4.90 0.91 -8.17
N ALA A 258 3.96 1.08 -7.24
CA ALA A 258 3.93 0.31 -5.99
C ALA A 258 3.95 -1.21 -6.19
N LYS A 259 3.33 -1.74 -7.26
CA LYS A 259 3.38 -3.17 -7.63
C LYS A 259 4.80 -3.72 -7.83
N PHE A 260 5.75 -2.88 -8.20
CA PHE A 260 7.13 -3.28 -8.44
C PHE A 260 8.00 -3.04 -7.21
N LEU A 261 7.77 -1.93 -6.51
CA LEU A 261 8.60 -1.45 -5.40
C LEU A 261 8.20 -2.02 -4.03
N LEU A 262 7.06 -2.70 -3.96
CA LEU A 262 6.57 -3.37 -2.76
C LEU A 262 6.11 -4.80 -3.11
N PRO A 263 6.73 -5.84 -2.54
CA PRO A 263 6.41 -7.23 -2.85
C PRO A 263 4.96 -7.65 -2.57
N ASN A 264 4.30 -7.03 -1.57
CA ASN A 264 2.95 -7.40 -1.12
C ASN A 264 1.89 -6.33 -1.47
N PHE A 265 2.19 -5.40 -2.39
CA PHE A 265 1.26 -4.32 -2.68
C PHE A 265 -0.01 -4.85 -3.37
N LEU A 266 -1.17 -4.50 -2.81
CA LEU A 266 -2.50 -5.00 -3.18
C LEU A 266 -2.70 -6.52 -3.01
N THR A 267 -1.90 -7.19 -2.16
CA THR A 267 -2.34 -8.47 -1.58
C THR A 267 -3.66 -8.26 -0.81
N TYR A 268 -3.89 -7.05 -0.31
CA TYR A 268 -5.08 -6.66 0.44
C TYR A 268 -5.82 -5.51 -0.26
N ILE A 269 -7.15 -5.54 -0.22
CA ILE A 269 -8.03 -4.87 -1.19
C ILE A 269 -7.89 -3.34 -1.17
N ASP A 270 -7.77 -2.73 0.00
CA ASP A 270 -7.93 -1.27 0.15
C ASP A 270 -7.23 -0.68 1.39
N HIS A 271 -6.14 -1.31 1.82
CA HIS A 271 -5.36 -0.83 2.96
C HIS A 271 -3.90 -1.25 2.85
N ILE A 272 -3.04 -0.60 3.65
CA ILE A 272 -1.59 -0.79 3.61
C ILE A 272 -0.98 -0.58 4.99
N GLY A 273 0.03 -1.36 5.36
CA GLY A 273 0.81 -1.11 6.58
C GLY A 273 1.53 0.24 6.51
N ILE A 274 1.59 0.99 7.63
CA ILE A 274 2.30 2.28 7.66
C ILE A 274 3.76 2.10 7.23
N ARG A 275 4.44 1.04 7.68
CA ARG A 275 5.83 0.76 7.27
C ARG A 275 5.98 0.47 5.79
N GLU A 276 5.08 -0.32 5.22
CA GLU A 276 5.12 -0.66 3.79
C GLU A 276 4.97 0.62 2.95
N LEU A 277 4.02 1.48 3.32
CA LEU A 277 3.84 2.77 2.66
C LEU A 277 5.07 3.67 2.83
N GLN A 278 5.68 3.69 4.02
CA GLN A 278 6.93 4.44 4.25
C GLN A 278 8.10 3.88 3.43
N SER A 279 8.24 2.55 3.33
CA SER A 279 9.28 1.88 2.53
C SER A 279 9.15 2.25 1.05
N LEU A 280 7.94 2.14 0.49
CA LEU A 280 7.66 2.55 -0.90
C LEU A 280 8.07 3.99 -1.17
N LEU A 281 7.60 4.92 -0.34
CA LEU A 281 7.83 6.34 -0.55
C LEU A 281 9.30 6.73 -0.31
N LEU A 282 10.00 6.03 0.60
CA LEU A 282 11.45 6.17 0.77
C LEU A 282 12.19 5.75 -0.49
N LYS A 283 11.88 4.57 -1.05
CA LYS A 283 12.49 4.08 -2.30
C LYS A 283 12.29 5.07 -3.45
N LEU A 284 11.07 5.56 -3.62
CA LEU A 284 10.74 6.57 -4.62
C LEU A 284 11.52 7.87 -4.39
N GLY A 285 11.58 8.35 -3.15
CA GLY A 285 12.35 9.53 -2.83
C GLY A 285 13.85 9.34 -3.01
N LEU A 286 14.42 8.16 -2.78
CA LEU A 286 15.83 7.85 -3.09
C LEU A 286 16.09 7.84 -4.60
N LEU A 287 15.20 7.24 -5.40
CA LEU A 287 15.27 7.27 -6.86
C LEU A 287 15.14 8.71 -7.41
N ALA A 288 14.34 9.55 -6.75
CA ALA A 288 14.27 10.99 -7.00
C ALA A 288 15.34 11.79 -6.22
N GLY A 289 16.21 11.12 -5.44
CA GLY A 289 17.28 11.60 -4.54
C GLY A 289 16.98 12.83 -3.70
N VAL A 290 15.83 12.73 -3.07
CA VAL A 290 15.65 13.23 -1.73
C VAL A 290 16.78 12.70 -0.83
N GLN A 291 17.38 13.60 -0.07
CA GLN A 291 18.36 13.26 0.97
C GLN A 291 17.63 13.02 2.29
N TYR A 292 18.11 12.06 3.08
CA TYR A 292 17.49 11.69 4.36
C TYR A 292 18.50 11.77 5.50
N THR A 293 18.12 12.43 6.59
CA THR A 293 18.88 12.47 7.83
C THR A 293 18.04 11.85 8.94
N TRP A 294 18.36 10.59 9.22
CA TRP A 294 17.73 9.78 10.26
C TRP A 294 18.32 10.06 11.64
N GLY A 295 17.52 9.83 12.68
CA GLY A 295 17.93 10.10 14.06
C GLY A 295 18.19 11.58 14.34
N ALA A 296 17.63 12.50 13.54
CA ALA A 296 17.83 13.93 13.69
C ALA A 296 16.50 14.61 14.07
N SER A 297 16.47 15.18 15.27
CA SER A 297 15.29 15.89 15.76
C SER A 297 15.31 17.36 15.33
N PHE A 298 14.16 17.88 14.91
CA PHE A 298 13.98 19.32 14.74
C PHE A 298 14.02 20.01 16.10
N LYS A 299 14.79 21.11 16.17
CA LYS A 299 14.97 21.93 17.37
C LYS A 299 14.41 23.33 17.18
N ASP A 300 14.77 24.01 16.10
CA ASP A 300 14.38 25.40 15.87
C ASP A 300 14.36 25.78 14.39
N VAL A 301 13.60 26.82 14.05
CA VAL A 301 13.60 27.49 12.76
C VAL A 301 13.58 29.01 12.97
N ALA A 302 14.51 29.70 12.32
CA ALA A 302 14.60 31.16 12.35
C ALA A 302 14.87 31.70 10.94
N PRO A 303 14.47 32.95 10.63
CA PRO A 303 14.93 33.60 9.41
C PRO A 303 16.45 33.80 9.46
N SER A 304 17.14 33.59 8.33
CA SER A 304 18.57 33.88 8.23
C SER A 304 18.84 35.39 8.40
N PRO A 305 20.06 35.82 8.76
CA PRO A 305 20.39 37.25 8.85
C PRO A 305 20.16 38.03 7.54
N SER A 306 20.17 37.35 6.40
CA SER A 306 19.88 37.93 5.08
C SER A 306 18.40 37.91 4.71
N ASN A 307 17.52 37.32 5.53
CA ASN A 307 16.10 37.03 5.26
C ASN A 307 15.83 36.32 3.93
N ARG A 308 16.85 35.69 3.32
CA ARG A 308 16.71 34.95 2.06
C ARG A 308 16.40 33.46 2.27
N PHE A 309 16.72 32.93 3.45
CA PHE A 309 16.58 31.53 3.77
C PHE A 309 16.04 31.36 5.19
N LEU A 310 15.48 30.19 5.47
CA LEU A 310 15.22 29.70 6.80
C LEU A 310 16.47 28.97 7.30
N GLN A 311 16.95 29.38 8.46
CA GLN A 311 17.97 28.68 9.23
C GLN A 311 17.25 27.66 10.12
N VAL A 312 17.42 26.38 9.80
CA VAL A 312 16.82 25.26 10.53
C VAL A 312 17.90 24.59 11.37
N THR A 313 17.65 24.45 12.66
CA THR A 313 18.53 23.75 13.59
C THR A 313 17.97 22.37 13.87
N THR A 314 18.80 21.35 13.64
CA THR A 314 18.50 19.96 13.97
C THR A 314 19.50 19.44 14.98
N GLN A 315 19.09 18.51 15.83
CA GLN A 315 19.96 17.83 16.76
C GLN A 315 20.01 16.35 16.45
N LYS A 316 21.19 15.87 16.04
CA LYS A 316 21.41 14.45 15.72
C LYS A 316 21.58 13.64 16.99
N ALA A 317 20.97 12.46 17.05
CA ALA A 317 21.21 11.52 18.14
C ALA A 317 22.67 11.03 18.08
N SER A 318 23.34 11.01 19.23
CA SER A 318 24.64 10.35 19.41
C SER A 318 24.47 9.06 20.18
N VAL A 319 25.50 8.24 20.20
CA VAL A 319 25.56 7.03 21.01
C VAL A 319 26.72 7.18 21.99
N ASP A 320 26.47 6.95 23.28
CA ASP A 320 27.55 6.97 24.27
C ASP A 320 28.42 5.71 24.20
N ALA A 321 29.49 5.65 24.99
CA ALA A 321 30.39 4.50 25.04
C ALA A 321 29.69 3.19 25.49
N ALA A 322 28.49 3.27 26.07
CA ALA A 322 27.68 2.15 26.52
C ALA A 322 26.59 1.76 25.51
N GLY A 323 26.50 2.41 24.35
CA GLY A 323 25.49 2.11 23.34
C GLY A 323 24.15 2.83 23.55
N HIS A 324 24.03 3.71 24.56
CA HIS A 324 22.79 4.45 24.79
C HIS A 324 22.70 5.69 23.90
N ARG A 325 21.48 5.96 23.44
CA ARG A 325 21.18 7.19 22.71
C ARG A 325 21.31 8.41 23.61
N THR A 326 22.13 9.35 23.16
CA THR A 326 22.40 10.64 23.79
C THR A 326 22.11 11.78 22.82
N LEU A 327 22.06 13.00 23.35
CA LEU A 327 21.90 14.20 22.53
C LEU A 327 23.25 14.56 21.90
N GLY A 328 23.31 14.55 20.57
CA GLY A 328 24.49 14.96 19.82
C GLY A 328 24.56 16.46 19.57
N SER A 329 25.48 16.85 18.68
CA SER A 329 25.68 18.24 18.29
C SER A 329 24.51 18.78 17.48
N ASP A 330 24.26 20.09 17.65
CA ASP A 330 23.37 20.83 16.78
C ASP A 330 24.01 20.98 15.38
N GLU A 331 23.21 20.82 14.35
CA GLU A 331 23.53 21.06 12.96
C GLU A 331 22.62 22.16 12.41
N ILE A 332 23.19 23.04 11.59
CA ILE A 332 22.50 24.21 11.04
C ILE A 332 22.38 24.05 9.53
N HIS A 333 21.17 24.20 9.02
CA HIS A 333 20.83 24.05 7.62
C HIS A 333 20.16 25.32 7.09
N ASN A 334 20.46 25.69 5.85
CA ASN A 334 19.82 26.82 5.16
C ASN A 334 18.89 26.30 4.07
N PHE A 335 17.61 26.64 4.16
CA PHE A 335 16.57 26.23 3.20
C PHE A 335 15.79 27.42 2.67
N ALA A 336 15.35 27.37 1.42
CA ALA A 336 14.43 28.35 0.84
C ALA A 336 13.00 28.20 1.41
N GLY A 337 12.67 27.02 1.93
CA GLY A 337 11.38 26.72 2.55
C GLY A 337 11.43 25.45 3.37
N LEU A 338 10.47 25.32 4.30
CA LEU A 338 10.34 24.18 5.20
C LEU A 338 8.91 23.63 5.12
N VAL A 339 8.76 22.32 4.97
CA VAL A 339 7.48 21.63 5.04
C VAL A 339 7.40 20.84 6.35
N ALA A 340 6.42 21.20 7.19
CA ALA A 340 6.18 20.53 8.47
C ALA A 340 5.29 19.29 8.27
N CYS A 341 5.86 18.10 8.45
CA CYS A 341 5.19 16.81 8.35
C CYS A 341 5.46 15.91 9.57
N ASP A 342 5.74 16.52 10.73
CA ASP A 342 6.15 15.88 11.99
C ASP A 342 4.96 15.44 12.87
N GLY A 343 3.76 15.41 12.28
CA GLY A 343 2.55 14.83 12.87
C GLY A 343 1.73 15.79 13.73
N GLY A 344 0.73 15.24 14.44
CA GLY A 344 -0.26 16.04 15.18
C GLY A 344 0.27 16.83 16.38
N ASN A 345 1.49 16.55 16.84
CA ASN A 345 2.22 17.28 17.88
C ASN A 345 3.43 17.99 17.26
N SER A 346 3.23 18.64 16.11
CA SER A 346 4.29 19.29 15.33
C SER A 346 5.05 20.32 16.16
N ARG A 347 6.38 20.14 16.25
CA ARG A 347 7.29 21.09 16.88
C ARG A 347 7.52 22.30 16.00
N VAL A 348 7.52 22.09 14.67
CA VAL A 348 7.66 23.19 13.70
C VAL A 348 6.46 24.14 13.83
N ALA A 349 5.24 23.59 13.87
CA ALA A 349 4.03 24.39 14.05
C ALA A 349 4.05 25.16 15.38
N ALA A 350 4.43 24.50 16.48
CA ALA A 350 4.56 25.14 17.79
C ALA A 350 5.57 26.28 17.78
N GLN A 351 6.74 26.10 17.17
CA GLN A 351 7.79 27.11 17.10
C GLN A 351 7.38 28.34 16.28
N LEU A 352 6.58 28.13 15.23
CA LEU A 352 6.03 29.19 14.39
C LEU A 352 4.75 29.82 14.98
N GLY A 353 4.31 29.38 16.17
CA GLY A 353 3.07 29.88 16.79
C GLY A 353 1.79 29.50 16.05
N LEU A 354 1.83 28.47 15.19
CA LEU A 354 0.66 27.98 14.48
C LEU A 354 -0.27 27.27 15.47
N GLN A 355 -1.45 27.83 15.66
CA GLN A 355 -2.45 27.30 16.59
C GLN A 355 -3.23 26.15 15.95
N ARG A 356 -3.44 25.08 16.72
CA ARG A 356 -4.36 24.01 16.34
C ARG A 356 -5.78 24.47 16.62
N VAL A 357 -6.58 24.59 15.56
CA VAL A 357 -7.98 25.01 15.66
C VAL A 357 -8.88 23.82 15.36
N ARG A 358 -9.98 23.70 16.12
CA ARG A 358 -11.07 22.78 15.78
C ARG A 358 -11.99 23.46 14.78
N ALA A 359 -12.20 22.84 13.62
CA ALA A 359 -12.94 23.41 12.50
C ALA A 359 -14.27 22.68 12.22
N ASP A 360 -14.91 22.13 13.26
CA ASP A 360 -16.21 21.45 13.16
C ASP A 360 -17.41 22.40 13.33
N GLY A 361 -17.16 23.68 13.67
CA GLY A 361 -18.21 24.67 13.91
C GLY A 361 -19.02 24.43 15.18
N LEU A 362 -18.63 23.45 16.00
CA LEU A 362 -19.31 23.12 17.25
C LEU A 362 -18.72 23.95 18.39
N SER A 363 -19.56 24.42 19.31
CA SER A 363 -19.15 25.09 20.54
C SER A 363 -19.04 24.13 21.73
N THR A 364 -19.65 22.95 21.63
CA THR A 364 -19.61 21.91 22.66
C THR A 364 -18.22 21.28 22.73
N GLU A 365 -17.70 21.05 23.93
CA GLU A 365 -16.48 20.24 24.07
C GLU A 365 -16.71 18.87 23.40
N PRO A 366 -15.72 18.33 22.66
CA PRO A 366 -15.89 17.03 22.03
C PRO A 366 -16.04 15.97 23.13
N GLY A 367 -17.00 15.07 22.94
CA GLY A 367 -17.08 13.87 23.77
C GLY A 367 -15.78 13.07 23.64
N TRP A 368 -15.36 12.44 24.74
CA TRP A 368 -14.20 11.55 24.71
C TRP A 368 -14.63 10.19 24.15
N GLU A 369 -13.97 9.77 23.08
CA GLU A 369 -14.03 8.40 22.59
C GLU A 369 -12.65 7.77 22.73
N PHE A 370 -12.61 6.53 23.21
CA PHE A 370 -11.37 5.80 23.42
C PHE A 370 -11.25 4.75 22.32
N ALA A 371 -10.06 4.71 21.70
CA ALA A 371 -9.72 3.68 20.73
C ALA A 371 -8.59 2.83 21.28
N VAL A 372 -8.77 1.51 21.26
CA VAL A 372 -7.72 0.53 21.49
C VAL A 372 -7.33 -0.05 20.13
N VAL A 373 -6.03 -0.18 19.91
CA VAL A 373 -5.48 -0.75 18.68
C VAL A 373 -4.59 -1.91 19.05
N ALA A 374 -4.82 -3.07 18.43
CA ALA A 374 -4.05 -4.28 18.64
C ALA A 374 -3.53 -4.80 17.30
N ASN A 375 -2.31 -5.32 17.30
CA ASN A 375 -1.70 -5.99 16.16
C ASN A 375 -1.27 -7.37 16.66
N PHE A 376 -1.79 -8.44 16.05
CA PHE A 376 -1.36 -9.81 16.32
C PHE A 376 -0.49 -10.30 15.18
N GLU A 377 0.39 -11.25 15.47
CA GLU A 377 1.29 -11.82 14.46
C GLU A 377 0.49 -12.52 13.36
N ASN A 378 0.80 -12.21 12.10
CA ASN A 378 0.22 -12.90 10.94
C ASN A 378 1.30 -13.79 10.32
N LEU A 379 1.19 -15.10 10.51
CA LEU A 379 2.17 -16.08 10.04
C LEU A 379 2.07 -16.33 8.52
N LYS A 380 0.98 -15.87 7.89
CA LYS A 380 0.64 -16.04 6.47
C LYS A 380 0.38 -17.49 6.08
N GLU A 381 -0.05 -18.30 7.04
CA GLU A 381 -0.47 -19.68 6.85
C GLU A 381 -1.87 -19.74 6.19
N PRO A 382 -2.28 -20.88 5.60
CA PRO A 382 -3.59 -21.02 4.97
C PRO A 382 -4.76 -20.65 5.89
N GLU A 383 -4.66 -20.96 7.18
CA GLU A 383 -5.65 -20.66 8.21
C GLU A 383 -5.83 -19.13 8.40
N ASP A 384 -4.76 -18.35 8.21
CA ASP A 384 -4.83 -16.88 8.27
C ASP A 384 -5.67 -16.30 7.14
N ARG A 385 -5.74 -16.99 5.99
CA ARG A 385 -6.54 -16.59 4.81
C ARG A 385 -8.03 -16.89 4.96
N MET A 386 -8.40 -17.74 5.92
CA MET A 386 -9.80 -18.10 6.19
C MET A 386 -10.54 -17.01 6.96
N LEU A 387 -9.81 -16.07 7.59
CA LEU A 387 -10.38 -14.87 8.18
C LEU A 387 -10.73 -13.89 7.06
N GLU A 388 -11.89 -14.05 6.43
CA GLU A 388 -12.41 -13.03 5.55
C GLU A 388 -12.53 -11.70 6.30
N GLU A 389 -12.03 -10.63 5.68
CA GLU A 389 -12.19 -9.28 6.21
C GLU A 389 -13.68 -8.96 6.28
N CYS A 390 -14.26 -9.05 7.47
CA CYS A 390 -15.67 -8.75 7.62
C CYS A 390 -15.86 -7.24 7.36
N PRO A 391 -16.49 -6.84 6.25
CA PRO A 391 -16.43 -5.45 5.78
C PRO A 391 -17.38 -4.53 6.54
N ARG A 392 -17.94 -5.02 7.65
CA ARG A 392 -18.81 -4.29 8.56
C ARG A 392 -18.08 -4.20 9.88
N GLY A 393 -17.95 -2.98 10.38
CA GLY A 393 -17.55 -2.83 11.77
C GLY A 393 -18.66 -3.39 12.64
N PHE A 394 -18.33 -4.29 13.57
CA PHE A 394 -19.31 -4.84 14.50
C PHE A 394 -19.78 -3.75 15.46
N SER A 395 -21.08 -3.65 15.64
CA SER A 395 -21.74 -2.72 16.57
C SER A 395 -21.77 -3.29 18.00
N GLN A 396 -22.11 -2.45 18.97
CA GLN A 396 -22.28 -2.86 20.37
C GLN A 396 -23.32 -3.97 20.57
N GLU A 397 -24.33 -4.07 19.68
CA GLU A 397 -25.32 -5.14 19.69
C GLU A 397 -24.73 -6.50 19.29
N GLU A 398 -23.64 -6.49 18.53
CA GLU A 398 -22.97 -7.68 18.02
C GLU A 398 -21.77 -8.09 18.89
N LEU A 399 -21.06 -7.10 19.46
CA LEU A 399 -19.94 -7.29 20.37
C LEU A 399 -20.09 -6.38 21.59
N SER A 400 -20.55 -6.93 22.72
CA SER A 400 -20.95 -6.16 23.92
C SER A 400 -19.86 -5.27 24.55
N LEU A 401 -18.58 -5.60 24.31
CA LEU A 401 -17.43 -4.90 24.92
C LEU A 401 -16.97 -3.67 24.13
N VAL A 402 -17.46 -3.47 22.89
CA VAL A 402 -16.97 -2.42 21.99
C VAL A 402 -18.13 -1.73 21.27
N LYS A 403 -18.01 -0.43 21.03
CA LYS A 403 -18.97 0.31 20.20
C LYS A 403 -18.83 -0.03 18.73
N ARG A 404 -17.57 -0.17 18.32
CA ARG A 404 -17.17 -0.43 16.94
C ARG A 404 -15.88 -1.21 16.95
N LEU A 405 -15.78 -2.22 16.09
CA LEU A 405 -14.54 -2.94 15.85
C LEU A 405 -14.29 -3.06 14.35
N ILE A 406 -13.07 -2.82 13.92
CA ILE A 406 -12.60 -3.00 12.55
C ILE A 406 -11.42 -3.98 12.61
N TYR A 407 -11.47 -5.00 11.76
CA TYR A 407 -10.38 -5.93 11.50
C TYR A 407 -9.86 -5.70 10.08
N LEU A 408 -8.53 -5.61 9.93
CA LEU A 408 -7.84 -5.60 8.64
C LEU A 408 -6.72 -6.63 8.67
N GLN A 409 -6.59 -7.40 7.61
CA GLN A 409 -5.51 -8.37 7.45
C GLN A 409 -4.36 -7.72 6.67
N GLY A 410 -3.17 -7.61 7.25
CA GLY A 410 -1.99 -7.11 6.52
C GLY A 410 -0.72 -7.84 6.93
N GLU A 411 0.38 -7.10 7.11
CA GLU A 411 1.60 -7.66 7.76
C GLU A 411 1.30 -8.23 9.17
N THR A 412 0.22 -7.77 9.79
CA THR A 412 -0.30 -8.22 11.08
C THR A 412 -1.82 -8.37 11.00
N HIS A 413 -2.43 -9.13 11.89
CA HIS A 413 -3.87 -9.04 12.11
C HIS A 413 -4.17 -7.78 12.92
N TYR A 414 -4.76 -6.78 12.27
CA TYR A 414 -4.91 -5.45 12.81
C TYR A 414 -6.33 -5.19 13.28
N PHE A 415 -6.49 -4.87 14.55
CA PHE A 415 -7.78 -4.53 15.15
C PHE A 415 -7.79 -3.08 15.65
N ILE A 416 -8.81 -2.33 15.25
CA ILE A 416 -9.17 -1.05 15.86
C ILE A 416 -10.52 -1.21 16.54
N MET A 417 -10.57 -0.96 17.84
CA MET A 417 -11.81 -1.02 18.60
C MET A 417 -12.08 0.32 19.30
N THR A 418 -13.31 0.82 19.17
CA THR A 418 -13.80 1.98 19.93
C THR A 418 -14.50 1.47 21.18
N VAL A 419 -14.09 1.95 22.34
CA VAL A 419 -14.48 1.41 23.65
C VAL A 419 -15.00 2.54 24.54
N ASP A 420 -16.00 2.25 25.35
CA ASP A 420 -16.44 3.15 26.41
C ASP A 420 -15.45 3.17 27.58
N LEU A 421 -15.31 4.33 28.22
CA LEU A 421 -14.47 4.48 29.39
C LEU A 421 -14.88 3.49 30.49
N ASP A 422 -16.18 3.35 30.74
CA ASP A 422 -16.73 2.45 31.77
C ASP A 422 -16.31 0.99 31.56
N VAL A 423 -16.19 0.54 30.31
CA VAL A 423 -15.73 -0.80 29.97
C VAL A 423 -14.24 -0.95 30.31
N LEU A 424 -13.41 0.02 29.94
CA LEU A 424 -11.98 0.01 30.29
C LEU A 424 -11.77 0.02 31.81
N MET A 425 -12.59 0.76 32.54
CA MET A 425 -12.57 0.79 34.01
C MET A 425 -12.99 -0.54 34.62
N HIS A 426 -14.08 -1.15 34.13
CA HIS A 426 -14.57 -2.45 34.59
C HIS A 426 -13.53 -3.56 34.39
N HIS A 427 -12.75 -3.49 33.30
CA HIS A 427 -11.67 -4.42 33.00
C HIS A 427 -10.33 -4.08 33.68
N HIS A 428 -10.30 -3.04 34.54
CA HIS A 428 -9.10 -2.59 35.25
C HIS A 428 -7.93 -2.21 34.33
N VAL A 429 -8.23 -1.77 33.10
CA VAL A 429 -7.22 -1.26 32.16
C VAL A 429 -6.62 0.05 32.66
N LEU A 430 -7.41 0.84 33.39
CA LEU A 430 -6.98 2.11 33.98
C LEU A 430 -6.81 1.93 35.50
N ARG A 431 -5.64 2.33 36.02
CA ARG A 431 -5.30 2.20 37.44
C ARG A 431 -6.01 3.23 38.32
N ASP A 432 -6.05 4.47 37.86
CA ASP A 432 -6.70 5.61 38.49
C ASP A 432 -7.67 6.26 37.50
N THR A 433 -8.95 6.13 37.81
CA THR A 433 -10.06 6.61 36.98
C THR A 433 -10.48 8.04 37.32
N THR A 434 -9.85 8.65 38.33
CA THR A 434 -10.09 10.04 38.71
C THR A 434 -9.29 11.05 37.87
N LEU A 435 -8.27 10.56 37.15
CA LEU A 435 -7.47 11.36 36.23
C LEU A 435 -8.29 11.82 35.02
N VAL A 436 -7.90 12.94 34.40
CA VAL A 436 -8.62 13.53 33.26
C VAL A 436 -7.68 13.91 32.12
N GLY A 437 -8.26 14.06 30.93
CA GLY A 437 -7.53 14.51 29.74
C GLY A 437 -6.37 13.58 29.37
N LYS A 438 -5.18 14.15 29.18
CA LYS A 438 -3.98 13.38 28.77
C LYS A 438 -3.44 12.47 29.88
N GLU A 439 -3.71 12.77 31.15
CA GLU A 439 -3.17 11.99 32.27
C GLU A 439 -3.90 10.65 32.43
N LEU A 440 -5.18 10.60 32.06
CA LEU A 440 -6.01 9.40 32.09
C LEU A 440 -5.40 8.26 31.25
N LEU A 441 -4.81 8.56 30.10
CA LEU A 441 -4.18 7.58 29.20
C LEU A 441 -2.65 7.60 29.27
N SER A 442 -2.08 8.11 30.37
CA SER A 442 -0.63 8.10 30.56
C SER A 442 -0.10 6.67 30.76
N ASP A 443 1.14 6.42 30.36
CA ASP A 443 1.80 5.11 30.54
C ASP A 443 1.81 4.62 31.99
N LYS A 444 1.78 5.57 32.95
CA LYS A 444 1.70 5.26 34.38
C LYS A 444 0.32 4.81 34.81
N ASN A 445 -0.73 5.26 34.13
CA ASN A 445 -2.11 4.94 34.48
C ASN A 445 -2.66 3.71 33.73
N VAL A 446 -2.20 3.47 32.50
CA VAL A 446 -2.63 2.32 31.71
C VAL A 446 -1.89 1.06 32.19
N ASP A 447 -2.67 0.05 32.56
CA ASP A 447 -2.14 -1.29 32.83
C ASP A 447 -2.07 -2.11 31.54
N MET A 448 -0.85 -2.19 30.98
CA MET A 448 -0.62 -2.87 29.70
C MET A 448 -1.01 -4.33 29.70
N ARG A 449 -0.84 -5.05 30.82
CA ARG A 449 -1.23 -6.48 30.89
C ARG A 449 -2.74 -6.61 30.83
N LYS A 450 -3.46 -5.78 31.58
CA LYS A 450 -4.93 -5.75 31.53
C LYS A 450 -5.47 -5.28 30.18
N LEU A 451 -4.76 -4.37 29.50
CA LEU A 451 -5.11 -3.94 28.15
C LEU A 451 -4.94 -5.07 27.13
N GLU A 452 -3.85 -5.84 27.22
CA GLU A 452 -3.61 -7.03 26.38
C GLU A 452 -4.67 -8.11 26.64
N ASP A 453 -4.96 -8.43 27.90
CA ASP A 453 -6.02 -9.38 28.28
C ASP A 453 -7.38 -8.95 27.72
N PHE A 454 -7.70 -7.64 27.82
CA PHE A 454 -8.92 -7.06 27.26
C PHE A 454 -8.97 -7.20 25.73
N ALA A 455 -7.89 -6.85 25.03
CA ALA A 455 -7.82 -6.95 23.58
C ALA A 455 -8.00 -8.40 23.10
N ARG A 456 -7.34 -9.37 23.76
CA ARG A 456 -7.51 -10.81 23.45
C ARG A 456 -8.96 -11.25 23.61
N LYS A 457 -9.60 -10.87 24.72
CA LYS A 457 -11.01 -11.19 24.97
C LYS A 457 -11.94 -10.64 23.87
N VAL A 458 -11.74 -9.39 23.46
CA VAL A 458 -12.53 -8.77 22.38
C VAL A 458 -12.35 -9.51 21.06
N VAL A 459 -11.12 -9.93 20.76
CA VAL A 459 -10.81 -10.63 19.51
C VAL A 459 -11.31 -12.09 19.53
N GLU A 460 -11.32 -12.76 20.68
CA GLU A 460 -12.00 -14.05 20.87
C GLU A 460 -13.51 -13.92 20.62
N ASP A 461 -14.15 -12.88 21.16
CA ASP A 461 -15.57 -12.60 20.92
C ASP A 461 -15.83 -12.33 19.42
N TYR A 462 -14.94 -11.59 18.75
CA TYR A 462 -14.97 -11.40 17.30
C TYR A 462 -14.91 -12.73 16.55
N SER A 463 -13.96 -13.60 16.87
CA SER A 463 -13.84 -14.92 16.23
C SER A 463 -15.09 -15.77 16.43
N ASN A 464 -15.66 -15.80 17.64
CA ASN A 464 -16.90 -16.50 17.93
C ASN A 464 -18.07 -15.95 17.10
N LYS A 465 -18.13 -14.62 16.95
CA LYS A 465 -19.16 -13.97 16.14
C LYS A 465 -19.00 -14.33 14.66
N VAL A 466 -17.78 -14.30 14.11
CA VAL A 466 -17.52 -14.69 12.71
C VAL A 466 -17.91 -16.13 12.46
N ARG A 467 -17.55 -17.08 13.35
CA ARG A 467 -18.00 -18.48 13.26
C ARG A 467 -19.53 -18.60 13.28
N SER A 468 -20.23 -17.78 14.05
CA SER A 468 -21.71 -17.81 14.05
C SER A 468 -22.36 -17.38 12.73
N LEU A 469 -21.59 -16.80 11.81
CA LEU A 469 -22.04 -16.35 10.48
C LEU A 469 -21.80 -17.40 9.38
N ASP A 470 -21.47 -18.66 9.73
CA ASP A 470 -21.18 -19.80 8.83
C ASP A 470 -22.14 -19.97 7.64
N GLY A 471 -23.36 -19.44 7.70
CA GLY A 471 -24.31 -19.45 6.59
C GLY A 471 -23.96 -18.56 5.40
N ILE A 472 -22.97 -17.68 5.51
CA ILE A 472 -22.60 -16.68 4.47
C ILE A 472 -21.20 -16.92 3.88
N PHE A 473 -20.25 -17.43 4.68
CA PHE A 473 -18.82 -17.50 4.30
C PHE A 473 -18.21 -18.93 4.35
N GLY A 474 -19.05 -19.97 4.45
CA GLY A 474 -18.57 -21.33 4.70
C GLY A 474 -18.03 -21.50 6.13
N PRO A 475 -17.67 -22.73 6.55
CA PRO A 475 -17.16 -22.98 7.90
C PRO A 475 -15.76 -22.37 8.07
N VAL A 476 -15.65 -21.32 8.88
CA VAL A 476 -14.35 -20.69 9.21
C VAL A 476 -13.80 -21.30 10.50
N GLU A 477 -12.85 -22.25 10.39
CA GLU A 477 -12.16 -22.83 11.54
C GLU A 477 -11.03 -21.92 12.04
N ILE A 478 -11.31 -21.10 13.05
CA ILE A 478 -10.26 -20.34 13.77
C ILE A 478 -9.77 -21.21 14.95
N PRO A 479 -8.48 -21.53 15.10
CA PRO A 479 -7.97 -22.29 16.24
C PRO A 479 -8.19 -21.57 17.60
N GLU A 480 -8.37 -22.31 18.69
CA GLU A 480 -8.56 -21.71 20.05
C GLU A 480 -7.38 -20.85 20.51
N ASN A 481 -6.15 -21.16 20.07
CA ASN A 481 -4.94 -20.44 20.48
C ASN A 481 -4.43 -19.42 19.44
N PHE A 482 -5.25 -19.06 18.45
CA PHE A 482 -4.83 -18.24 17.32
C PHE A 482 -4.32 -16.85 17.75
N TRP A 483 -4.93 -16.24 18.78
CA TRP A 483 -4.59 -14.89 19.26
C TRP A 483 -3.59 -14.88 20.42
N THR A 484 -2.83 -15.95 20.61
CA THR A 484 -1.90 -16.08 21.74
C THR A 484 -0.58 -15.33 21.55
N THR A 485 -0.20 -15.01 20.32
CA THR A 485 1.08 -14.35 19.97
C THR A 485 0.91 -12.91 19.48
#